data_AF-A0A962KGM0-F1
#
_entry.id   AF-A0A962KGM0-F1
#
_cell.length_a   1.000
_cell.length_b   1.000
_cell.length_c   1.000
_cell.angle_alpha   90.00
_cell.angle_beta   90.00
_cell.angle_gamma   90.00
#
_symmetry.space_group_name_H-M   'P 1'
#
loop_
_entity.id
_entity.type
_entity.pdbx_description
1 polymer ?
#
loop_
_entity_poly.entity_id
_entity_poly.type
_entity_poly.pdbx_seq_one_letter_code
_entity_poly.pdbx_strand_id
1 'polypeptide(L)'
;QTWLHWQAAVTALEAAEVKSWLEAMGNPSTADERFYFALLNQQAPEYDAWVIARDVYRQLGRDQALLPGQRQLAGILEQYTQARINAAQRQERLQQDARDLQQQYQQVQRQVSELRERNRLLEEKIRAIADLEASISERRED
;
A
#
# COMPACT_ATOMS: atom_id res chain seq x y z
N GLN A 1 -32.80 3.90 16.89
CA GLN A 1 -31.62 4.32 17.69
C GLN A 1 -30.61 3.19 17.92
N THR A 2 -30.96 1.92 17.65
CA THR A 2 -30.10 0.73 17.85
C THR A 2 -28.78 0.76 17.08
N TRP A 3 -28.78 1.17 15.80
CA TRP A 3 -27.56 1.15 14.96
C TRP A 3 -26.46 2.09 15.46
N LEU A 4 -26.82 3.28 15.96
CA LEU A 4 -25.87 4.22 16.54
C LEU A 4 -25.29 3.70 17.86
N HIS A 5 -26.10 3.01 18.66
CA HIS A 5 -25.62 2.38 19.89
C HIS A 5 -24.60 1.26 19.60
N TRP A 6 -24.87 0.42 18.60
CA TRP A 6 -23.93 -0.62 18.18
C TRP A 6 -22.64 -0.07 17.61
N GLN A 7 -22.70 1.03 16.86
CA GLN A 7 -21.50 1.66 16.34
C GLN A 7 -20.53 2.03 17.48
N ALA A 8 -21.03 2.68 18.54
CA ALA A 8 -20.20 3.03 19.70
C ALA A 8 -19.65 1.78 20.43
N ALA A 9 -20.48 0.75 20.62
CA ALA A 9 -20.08 -0.47 21.31
C ALA A 9 -18.98 -1.24 20.54
N VAL A 10 -19.15 -1.41 19.22
CA VAL A 10 -18.19 -2.15 18.38
C VAL A 10 -16.89 -1.39 18.22
N THR A 11 -16.92 -0.06 18.16
CA THR A 11 -15.68 0.73 18.08
C THR A 11 -14.79 0.59 19.32
N ALA A 12 -15.35 0.19 20.47
CA ALA A 12 -14.61 -0.01 21.71
C ALA A 12 -14.06 -1.43 21.88
N LEU A 13 -14.38 -2.36 20.97
CA LEU A 13 -13.90 -3.74 21.04
C LEU A 13 -12.45 -3.87 20.59
N GLU A 14 -11.72 -4.74 21.26
CA GLU A 14 -10.38 -5.16 20.87
C GLU A 14 -10.43 -6.16 19.70
N ALA A 15 -9.33 -6.25 18.93
CA ALA A 15 -9.29 -7.09 17.73
C ALA A 15 -9.61 -8.57 18.00
N ALA A 16 -9.18 -9.10 19.15
CA ALA A 16 -9.49 -10.47 19.55
C ALA A 16 -10.98 -10.69 19.81
N GLU A 17 -11.66 -9.70 20.39
CA GLU A 17 -13.09 -9.74 20.65
C GLU A 17 -13.87 -9.65 19.35
N VAL A 18 -13.48 -8.75 18.44
CA VAL A 18 -14.07 -8.63 17.10
C VAL A 18 -14.03 -9.97 16.37
N LYS A 19 -12.87 -10.65 16.38
CA LYS A 19 -12.72 -11.96 15.76
C LYS A 19 -13.66 -13.01 16.39
N SER A 20 -13.69 -13.08 17.72
CA SER A 20 -14.58 -14.02 18.43
C SER A 20 -16.06 -13.78 18.09
N TRP A 21 -16.48 -12.52 17.97
CA TRP A 21 -17.85 -12.19 17.59
C TRP A 21 -18.17 -12.55 16.14
N LEU A 22 -17.23 -12.33 15.21
CA LEU A 22 -17.38 -12.73 13.81
C LEU A 22 -17.53 -14.24 13.65
N GLU A 23 -16.73 -15.03 14.38
CA GLU A 23 -16.82 -16.49 14.37
C GLU A 23 -18.14 -17.00 14.95
N ALA A 24 -18.66 -16.35 16.00
CA ALA A 24 -19.91 -16.74 16.64
C ALA A 24 -21.17 -16.35 15.86
N MET A 25 -21.12 -15.27 15.07
CA MET A 25 -22.29 -14.69 14.40
C MET A 25 -22.85 -15.53 13.24
N GLY A 26 -22.02 -16.34 12.58
CA GLY A 26 -22.46 -17.14 11.43
C GLY A 26 -22.92 -16.27 10.26
N ASN A 27 -24.02 -16.65 9.58
CA ASN A 27 -24.51 -15.93 8.40
C ASN A 27 -25.63 -14.93 8.78
N PRO A 28 -25.39 -13.61 8.70
CA PRO A 28 -26.37 -12.60 9.10
C PRO A 28 -27.56 -12.57 8.12
N SER A 29 -28.78 -12.66 8.66
CA SER A 29 -30.02 -12.80 7.88
C SER A 29 -30.87 -11.54 7.89
N THR A 30 -30.91 -10.83 9.01
CA THR A 30 -31.68 -9.58 9.15
C THR A 30 -30.85 -8.37 8.75
N ALA A 31 -31.48 -7.23 8.48
CA ALA A 31 -30.74 -5.99 8.19
C ALA A 31 -29.92 -5.51 9.39
N ASP A 32 -30.43 -5.74 10.60
CA ASP A 32 -29.78 -5.42 11.87
C ASP A 32 -28.53 -6.30 12.10
N GLU A 33 -28.65 -7.61 11.91
CA GLU A 33 -27.51 -8.54 11.96
C GLU A 33 -26.47 -8.20 10.91
N ARG A 34 -26.89 -7.89 9.67
CA ARG A 34 -25.98 -7.47 8.59
C ARG A 34 -25.26 -6.18 8.94
N PHE A 35 -25.95 -5.21 9.56
CA PHE A 35 -25.33 -3.96 9.98
C PHE A 35 -24.29 -4.18 11.09
N TYR A 36 -24.61 -4.99 12.10
CA TYR A 36 -23.67 -5.32 13.17
C TYR A 36 -22.47 -6.14 12.66
N PHE A 37 -22.72 -7.12 11.79
CA PHE A 37 -21.69 -7.89 11.10
C PHE A 37 -20.74 -6.98 10.31
N ALA A 38 -21.27 -6.00 9.58
CA ALA A 38 -20.46 -5.03 8.85
C ALA A 38 -19.61 -4.17 9.79
N LEU A 39 -20.14 -3.76 10.95
CA LEU A 39 -19.37 -3.00 11.95
C LEU A 39 -18.18 -3.80 12.50
N LEU A 40 -18.38 -5.08 12.79
CA LEU A 40 -17.32 -5.97 13.25
C LEU A 40 -16.23 -6.10 12.17
N ASN A 41 -16.63 -6.39 10.93
CA ASN A 41 -15.70 -6.48 9.79
C ASN A 41 -14.98 -5.15 9.52
N GLN A 42 -15.62 -4.01 9.77
CA GLN A 42 -14.99 -2.70 9.66
C GLN A 42 -13.88 -2.52 10.72
N GLN A 43 -14.04 -3.08 11.91
CA GLN A 43 -13.01 -2.99 12.97
C GLN A 43 -11.93 -4.06 12.91
N ALA A 44 -12.17 -5.15 12.20
CA ALA A 44 -11.16 -6.15 11.95
C ALA A 44 -9.93 -5.53 11.25
N PRO A 45 -8.70 -5.95 11.57
CA PRO A 45 -7.48 -5.37 10.97
C PRO A 45 -7.23 -5.81 9.52
N GLU A 46 -7.93 -6.85 9.04
CA GLU A 46 -7.70 -7.45 7.73
C GLU A 46 -8.34 -6.65 6.59
N TYR A 47 -7.61 -6.52 5.48
CA TYR A 47 -8.10 -5.85 4.28
C TYR A 47 -9.39 -6.48 3.73
N ASP A 48 -9.46 -7.82 3.70
CA ASP A 48 -10.62 -8.55 3.19
C ASP A 48 -11.87 -8.29 4.03
N ALA A 49 -11.71 -8.11 5.34
CA ALA A 49 -12.81 -7.74 6.23
C ALA A 49 -13.38 -6.35 5.87
N TRP A 50 -12.53 -5.38 5.52
CA TRP A 50 -13.02 -4.07 5.06
C TRP A 50 -13.79 -4.17 3.75
N VAL A 51 -13.36 -5.04 2.83
CA VAL A 51 -14.09 -5.28 1.58
C VAL A 51 -15.48 -5.85 1.88
N ILE A 52 -15.57 -6.84 2.77
CA ILE A 52 -16.83 -7.43 3.23
C ILE A 52 -17.73 -6.36 3.86
N ALA A 53 -17.21 -5.59 4.81
CA ALA A 53 -17.96 -4.51 5.48
C ALA A 53 -18.54 -3.52 4.49
N ARG A 54 -17.73 -3.03 3.54
CA ARG A 54 -18.15 -2.11 2.48
C ARG A 54 -19.30 -2.69 1.67
N ASP A 55 -19.19 -3.94 1.24
CA ASP A 55 -20.19 -4.56 0.37
C ASP A 55 -21.51 -4.78 1.11
N VAL A 56 -21.46 -5.12 2.39
CA VAL A 56 -22.67 -5.20 3.24
C VAL A 56 -23.30 -3.82 3.43
N TYR A 57 -22.52 -2.77 3.72
CA TYR A 57 -23.05 -1.41 3.82
C TYR A 57 -23.68 -0.92 2.51
N ARG A 58 -23.08 -1.24 1.37
CA ARG A 58 -23.65 -0.93 0.05
C ARG A 58 -25.01 -1.61 -0.16
N GLN A 59 -25.13 -2.88 0.24
CA GLN A 59 -26.40 -3.61 0.15
C GLN A 59 -27.46 -2.96 1.06
N LEU A 60 -27.12 -2.66 2.31
CA LEU A 60 -28.01 -1.97 3.25
C LEU A 60 -28.42 -0.58 2.73
N GLY A 61 -27.50 0.18 2.14
CA GLY A 61 -27.79 1.49 1.55
C GLY A 61 -28.80 1.44 0.39
N ARG A 62 -28.98 0.27 -0.24
CA ARG A 62 -29.92 0.04 -1.34
C ARG A 62 -31.22 -0.64 -0.90
N ASP A 63 -31.32 -1.06 0.36
CA ASP A 63 -32.49 -1.76 0.89
C ASP A 63 -33.66 -0.79 1.12
N GLN A 64 -34.70 -0.91 0.28
CA GLN A 64 -35.88 -0.04 0.34
C GLN A 64 -36.76 -0.33 1.57
N ALA A 65 -36.62 -1.50 2.20
CA ALA A 65 -37.35 -1.83 3.43
C ALA A 65 -36.83 -1.05 4.65
N LEU A 66 -35.61 -0.49 4.57
CA LEU A 66 -35.04 0.30 5.64
C LEU A 66 -35.59 1.72 5.70
N LEU A 67 -35.42 2.37 6.85
CA LEU A 67 -35.72 3.79 7.00
C LEU A 67 -34.68 4.63 6.23
N PRO A 68 -35.05 5.83 5.72
CA PRO A 68 -34.10 6.71 5.03
C PRO A 68 -32.83 7.01 5.83
N GLY A 69 -32.96 7.25 7.14
CA GLY A 69 -31.81 7.50 8.02
C GLY A 69 -30.87 6.29 8.19
N GLN A 70 -31.40 5.06 8.15
CA GLN A 70 -30.59 3.84 8.19
C GLN A 70 -29.80 3.67 6.89
N ARG A 71 -30.45 3.87 5.74
CA ARG A 71 -29.75 3.85 4.44
C ARG A 71 -28.66 4.92 4.36
N GLN A 72 -28.94 6.12 4.85
CA GLN A 72 -27.96 7.21 4.88
C GLN A 72 -26.75 6.86 5.76
N LEU A 73 -26.98 6.30 6.95
CA LEU A 73 -25.90 5.85 7.83
C LEU A 73 -25.05 4.76 7.16
N ALA A 74 -25.69 3.76 6.54
CA ALA A 74 -24.98 2.72 5.79
C ALA A 74 -24.15 3.33 4.64
N GLY A 75 -24.67 4.32 3.91
CA GLY A 75 -23.93 5.02 2.87
C GLY A 75 -22.70 5.79 3.38
N ILE A 76 -22.80 6.44 4.55
CA ILE A 76 -21.66 7.11 5.18
C ILE A 76 -20.58 6.08 5.56
N LEU A 77 -20.97 4.96 6.17
CA LEU A 77 -20.03 3.91 6.57
C LEU A 77 -19.40 3.18 5.37
N GLU A 78 -20.15 3.00 4.28
CA GLU A 78 -19.61 2.51 3.00
C GLU A 78 -18.48 3.41 2.51
N GLN A 79 -18.72 4.73 2.45
CA GLN A 79 -17.73 5.70 1.98
C GLN A 79 -16.48 5.74 2.85
N TYR A 80 -16.67 5.71 4.18
CA TYR A 80 -15.57 5.62 5.14
C TYR A 80 -14.73 4.36 4.90
N THR A 81 -15.37 3.20 4.79
CA THR A 81 -14.68 1.92 4.56
C THR A 81 -13.96 1.91 3.21
N GLN A 82 -14.57 2.47 2.16
CA GLN A 82 -13.94 2.60 0.85
C GLN A 82 -12.72 3.54 0.89
N ALA A 83 -12.77 4.63 1.66
CA ALA A 83 -11.63 5.52 1.84
C ALA A 83 -10.45 4.80 2.51
N ARG A 84 -10.72 3.96 3.53
CA ARG A 84 -9.71 3.12 4.19
C ARG A 84 -9.08 2.11 3.24
N ILE A 85 -9.89 1.41 2.44
CA ILE A 85 -9.41 0.49 1.39
C ILE A 85 -8.48 1.22 0.41
N ASN A 86 -8.90 2.39 -0.07
CA ASN A 86 -8.10 3.19 -1.01
C ASN A 86 -6.77 3.65 -0.40
N ALA A 87 -6.76 3.99 0.88
CA ALA A 87 -5.56 4.39 1.60
C ALA A 87 -4.56 3.23 1.69
N ALA A 88 -5.03 2.03 2.04
CA ALA A 88 -4.18 0.84 2.12
C ALA A 88 -3.58 0.46 0.75
N GLN A 89 -4.39 0.45 -0.31
CA GLN A 89 -3.90 0.21 -1.68
C GLN A 89 -2.87 1.25 -2.12
N ARG A 90 -3.06 2.52 -1.75
CA ARG A 90 -2.10 3.58 -2.05
C ARG A 90 -0.78 3.34 -1.32
N GLN A 91 -0.83 2.97 -0.05
CA GLN A 91 0.35 2.68 0.74
C GLN A 91 1.14 1.50 0.14
N GLU A 92 0.45 0.43 -0.27
CA GLU A 92 1.09 -0.71 -0.93
C GLU A 92 1.81 -0.30 -2.22
N ARG A 93 1.15 0.48 -3.09
CA ARG A 93 1.77 1.01 -4.31
C ARG A 93 3.00 1.86 -4.01
N LEU A 94 2.90 2.77 -3.05
CA LEU A 94 4.04 3.62 -2.66
C LEU A 94 5.22 2.80 -2.13
N GLN A 95 4.97 1.72 -1.39
CA GLN A 95 6.03 0.82 -0.94
C GLN A 95 6.68 0.06 -2.10
N GLN A 96 5.88 -0.35 -3.09
CA GLN A 96 6.41 -0.97 -4.30
C GLN A 96 7.26 0.02 -5.11
N ASP A 97 6.73 1.22 -5.39
CA ASP A 97 7.45 2.28 -6.11
C ASP A 97 8.77 2.64 -5.41
N ALA A 98 8.77 2.71 -4.07
CA ALA A 98 9.98 2.96 -3.29
C ALA A 98 11.03 1.85 -3.43
N ARG A 99 10.62 0.58 -3.46
CA ARG A 99 11.53 -0.56 -3.69
C ARG A 99 12.11 -0.51 -5.10
N ASP A 100 11.28 -0.26 -6.10
CA ASP A 100 11.70 -0.19 -7.49
C ASP A 100 12.68 0.96 -7.70
N LEU A 101 12.39 2.14 -7.13
CA LEU A 101 13.28 3.29 -7.18
C LEU A 101 14.62 3.02 -6.48
N GLN A 102 14.60 2.32 -5.35
CA GLN A 102 15.83 1.92 -4.65
C GLN A 102 16.69 0.99 -5.51
N GLN A 103 16.08 0.03 -6.21
CA GLN A 103 16.80 -0.87 -7.12
C GLN A 103 17.40 -0.10 -8.31
N GLN A 104 16.64 0.81 -8.91
CA GLN A 104 17.13 1.66 -10.00
C GLN A 104 18.30 2.53 -9.54
N TYR A 105 18.21 3.12 -8.36
CA TYR A 105 19.28 3.92 -7.78
C TYR A 105 20.56 3.11 -7.59
N GLN A 106 20.46 1.88 -7.06
CA GLN A 106 21.60 0.97 -6.92
C GLN A 106 22.19 0.55 -8.26
N GLN A 107 21.38 0.38 -9.30
CA GLN A 107 21.86 0.09 -10.65
C GLN A 107 22.64 1.27 -11.23
N VAL A 108 22.11 2.48 -11.12
CA VAL A 108 22.79 3.71 -11.58
C VAL A 108 24.10 3.91 -10.82
N GLN A 109 24.13 3.71 -9.51
CA GLN A 109 25.36 3.79 -8.73
C GLN A 109 26.44 2.82 -9.22
N ARG A 110 26.06 1.58 -9.53
CA ARG A 110 26.98 0.58 -10.11
C ARG A 110 27.52 1.05 -11.46
N GLN A 111 26.65 1.50 -12.37
CA GLN A 111 27.06 2.01 -13.67
C GLN A 111 28.01 3.22 -13.56
N VAL A 112 27.73 4.16 -12.65
CA VAL A 112 28.61 5.30 -12.41
C VAL A 112 29.98 4.84 -11.89
N SER A 113 30.03 3.86 -10.99
CA SER A 113 31.29 3.32 -10.49
C SER A 113 32.11 2.64 -11.59
N GLU A 114 31.47 1.84 -12.45
CA GLU A 114 32.13 1.18 -13.59
C GLU A 114 32.65 2.19 -14.61
N LEU A 115 31.87 3.22 -14.92
CA LEU A 115 32.29 4.28 -15.84
C LEU A 115 33.47 5.09 -15.29
N ARG A 116 33.48 5.37 -13.98
CA ARG A 116 34.61 6.04 -13.32
C ARG A 116 35.89 5.20 -13.42
N GLU A 117 35.80 3.90 -13.17
CA GLU A 117 36.95 3.00 -13.28
C GLU A 117 37.46 2.90 -14.71
N ARG A 118 36.56 2.78 -15.69
CA ARG A 118 36.93 2.79 -17.12
C ARG A 118 37.62 4.09 -17.53
N ASN A 119 37.11 5.24 -17.08
CA ASN A 119 37.74 6.53 -17.37
C ASN A 119 39.14 6.61 -16.76
N ARG A 120 39.31 6.18 -15.51
CA ARG A 120 40.63 6.12 -14.87
C ARG A 120 41.63 5.28 -15.69
N LEU A 121 41.22 4.08 -16.11
CA LEU A 121 42.06 3.20 -16.93
C LEU A 121 42.41 3.82 -18.30
N LEU A 122 41.48 4.58 -18.89
CA LEU A 122 41.74 5.30 -20.14
C LEU A 122 42.75 6.43 -19.93
N GLU A 123 42.62 7.20 -18.85
CA GLU A 123 43.58 8.25 -18.50
C GLU A 123 44.98 7.69 -18.25
N GLU A 124 45.09 6.56 -17.55
CA GLU A 124 46.36 5.85 -17.34
C GLU A 124 46.99 5.38 -18.67
N LYS A 125 46.18 4.83 -19.58
CA LYS A 125 46.64 4.44 -20.93
C LYS A 125 47.11 5.62 -21.78
N ILE A 126 46.38 6.74 -21.74
CA ILE A 126 46.75 7.96 -22.46
C ILE A 126 48.11 8.47 -21.99
N ARG A 127 48.34 8.51 -20.67
CA ARG A 127 49.64 8.89 -20.11
C ARG A 127 50.76 7.97 -20.59
N ALA A 128 50.55 6.66 -20.51
CA ALA A 128 51.56 5.69 -20.97
C ALA A 128 51.90 5.83 -22.46
N ILE A 129 50.91 6.12 -23.32
CA ILE A 129 51.15 6.39 -24.75
C ILE A 129 51.95 7.69 -24.92
N ALA A 130 51.58 8.76 -24.22
CA ALA A 130 52.30 10.03 -24.30
C ALA A 130 53.78 9.89 -23.86
N ASP A 131 54.04 9.11 -22.80
CA ASP A 131 55.41 8.83 -22.33
C ASP A 131 56.21 8.02 -23.38
N LEU A 132 55.58 7.06 -24.05
CA LEU A 132 56.19 6.31 -25.14
C LEU A 132 56.49 7.20 -26.36
N GLU A 133 55.57 8.08 -26.73
CA GLU A 133 55.76 9.05 -27.82
C GLU A 133 56.92 10.00 -27.53
N ALA A 134 57.03 10.50 -26.29
CA ALA A 134 58.17 11.32 -25.86
C ALA A 134 59.49 10.55 -25.98
N SER A 135 59.57 9.32 -25.47
CA SER A 135 60.79 8.50 -25.54
C SER A 135 61.20 8.14 -26.98
N ILE A 136 60.23 7.86 -27.86
CA ILE A 136 60.50 7.58 -29.28
C ILE A 136 61.01 8.85 -29.98
N SER A 137 60.48 10.02 -29.62
CA SER A 137 60.89 11.30 -30.22
C SER A 137 62.32 11.65 -29.83
N GLU A 138 62.70 11.51 -28.56
CA GLU A 138 64.08 11.67 -28.09
C GLU A 138 65.05 10.74 -28.85
N ARG A 139 64.71 9.45 -29.00
CA ARG A 139 65.55 8.49 -29.75
C ARG A 139 65.69 8.77 -31.25
N ARG A 140 64.85 9.62 -31.82
CA ARG A 140 64.93 10.01 -33.25
C ARG A 140 65.74 11.28 -33.45
N GLU A 141 65.94 12.08 -32.40
CA GLU A 141 66.74 13.30 -32.44
C GLU A 141 68.24 13.03 -32.17
N ASP A 142 68.55 11.89 -31.53
CA ASP A 142 69.91 11.30 -31.41
C ASP A 142 70.33 10.47 -32.64
#